data_AF-A0A6P0XZN3-F1
#
_entry.id   AF-A0A6P0XZN3-F1
#
_cell.length_a   1.000
_cell.length_b   1.000
_cell.length_c   1.000
_cell.angle_alpha   90.00
_cell.angle_beta   90.00
_cell.angle_gamma   90.00
#
_symmetry.space_group_name_H-M   'P 1'
#
loop_
_entity.id
_entity.type
_entity.pdbx_description
1 polymer ?
#
loop_
_entity_poly.entity_id
_entity_poly.type
_entity_poly.pdbx_seq_one_letter_code
_entity_poly.pdbx_strand_id
1 'polypeptide(L)'
;MIPSWFSKDSSEGYKKITREDEQRIVAQFKELSPRILAKPEIQANISFDEVISYFQSDRPQNSAVKNGAIIRQAHAEGQVLGQVFLDRNNQIVCRQDGSPYGRQLVANEFDKKLTDTFGDKDFIFVPLKEKNLPGDRIEQDVFTQFGELLHDLLKLPEVIPEMTYDNAIKYFVSDRPNDSKIKKGGILRKSHLQGYHIVQMFLDESNELVCDSLGKPYGRQFIARKLDQELQECFGEKDLIIFV
;
A
#
# COMPACT_ATOMS: atom_id res chain seq x y z
N MET A 1 -19.57 10.32 20.12
CA MET A 1 -19.63 11.39 19.11
C MET A 1 -19.13 10.77 17.81
N ILE A 2 -20.03 10.48 16.87
CA ILE A 2 -19.70 9.74 15.64
C ILE A 2 -18.86 10.66 14.74
N PRO A 3 -17.68 10.24 14.23
CA PRO A 3 -16.89 11.08 13.34
C PRO A 3 -17.69 11.46 12.09
N SER A 4 -17.52 12.69 11.63
CA SER A 4 -18.18 13.30 10.45
C SER A 4 -17.98 12.55 9.13
N TRP A 5 -17.17 11.48 9.11
CA TRP A 5 -17.10 10.54 7.98
C TRP A 5 -18.39 9.76 7.78
N PHE A 6 -19.14 9.51 8.86
CA PHE A 6 -20.38 8.72 8.82
C PHE A 6 -21.64 9.55 8.60
N SER A 7 -21.55 10.88 8.41
CA SER A 7 -22.72 11.74 8.23
C SER A 7 -22.88 12.26 6.80
N LYS A 8 -23.84 11.61 6.11
CA LYS A 8 -24.74 12.06 5.03
C LYS A 8 -24.23 12.36 3.61
N ASP A 9 -24.87 11.60 2.73
CA ASP A 9 -25.40 11.91 1.39
C ASP A 9 -24.42 12.16 0.25
N SER A 10 -24.03 11.07 -0.42
CA SER A 10 -23.90 11.06 -1.88
C SER A 10 -24.95 10.11 -2.46
N SER A 11 -26.02 10.70 -2.97
CA SER A 11 -27.07 10.04 -3.74
C SER A 11 -26.53 9.56 -5.08
N GLU A 12 -25.91 8.39 -5.13
CA GLU A 12 -25.72 7.63 -6.37
C GLU A 12 -25.41 6.16 -6.06
N GLY A 13 -26.41 5.28 -6.24
CA GLY A 13 -26.22 3.85 -6.55
C GLY A 13 -25.56 2.91 -5.54
N TYR A 14 -25.17 3.32 -4.33
CA TYR A 14 -24.52 2.42 -3.38
C TYR A 14 -25.51 1.43 -2.74
N LYS A 15 -25.26 0.12 -2.91
CA LYS A 15 -26.02 -0.90 -2.19
C LYS A 15 -25.63 -0.85 -0.71
N LYS A 16 -26.57 -0.43 0.15
CA LYS A 16 -26.39 -0.44 1.60
C LYS A 16 -25.99 -1.85 2.05
N ILE A 17 -24.93 -1.96 2.86
CA ILE A 17 -24.46 -3.25 3.36
C ILE A 17 -25.53 -3.89 4.25
N THR A 18 -25.86 -5.15 3.98
CA THR A 18 -26.80 -5.94 4.78
C THR A 18 -26.06 -6.92 5.68
N ARG A 19 -26.76 -7.52 6.65
CA ARG A 19 -26.16 -8.54 7.55
C ARG A 19 -25.71 -9.77 6.77
N GLU A 20 -26.43 -10.13 5.72
CA GLU A 20 -26.06 -11.23 4.81
C GLU A 20 -24.79 -10.89 4.02
N ASP A 21 -24.64 -9.64 3.58
CA ASP A 21 -23.40 -9.17 2.94
C ASP A 21 -22.22 -9.25 3.92
N GLU A 22 -22.37 -8.82 5.17
CA GLU A 22 -21.32 -8.95 6.20
C GLU A 22 -20.89 -10.42 6.39
N GLN A 23 -21.85 -11.32 6.60
CA GLN A 23 -21.57 -12.75 6.78
C GLN A 23 -20.86 -13.36 5.56
N ARG A 24 -21.32 -13.00 4.36
CA ARG A 24 -20.71 -13.44 3.10
C ARG A 24 -19.29 -12.92 2.95
N ILE A 25 -19.05 -11.64 3.22
CA ILE A 25 -17.72 -11.02 3.09
C ILE A 25 -16.76 -11.65 4.10
N VAL A 26 -17.18 -11.85 5.35
CA VAL A 26 -16.35 -12.52 6.36
C VAL A 26 -16.03 -13.95 5.97
N ALA A 27 -17.01 -14.70 5.42
CA ALA A 27 -16.77 -16.06 4.94
C ALA A 27 -15.81 -16.09 3.75
N GLN A 28 -16.01 -15.23 2.75
CA GLN A 28 -15.12 -15.10 1.59
C GLN A 28 -13.71 -14.68 2.02
N PHE A 29 -13.60 -13.75 2.97
CA PHE A 29 -12.31 -13.36 3.52
C PHE A 29 -11.59 -14.53 4.20
N LYS A 30 -12.29 -15.36 4.99
CA LYS A 30 -11.66 -16.56 5.61
C LYS A 30 -11.14 -17.55 4.57
N GLU A 31 -11.84 -17.71 3.45
CA GLU A 31 -11.41 -18.58 2.35
C GLU A 31 -10.21 -17.99 1.60
N LEU A 32 -10.20 -16.67 1.40
CA LEU A 32 -9.20 -15.95 0.62
C LEU A 32 -8.01 -15.48 1.47
N SER A 33 -8.10 -15.47 2.79
CA SER A 33 -7.05 -14.95 3.68
C SER A 33 -5.71 -15.67 3.52
N PRO A 34 -5.63 -16.99 3.29
CA PRO A 34 -4.33 -17.64 3.02
C PRO A 34 -3.70 -17.19 1.70
N ARG A 35 -4.49 -16.59 0.80
CA ARG A 35 -4.05 -16.05 -0.49
C ARG A 35 -3.77 -14.56 -0.44
N ILE A 36 -3.99 -13.89 0.69
CA ILE A 36 -3.49 -12.54 0.91
C ILE A 36 -1.97 -12.67 0.94
N LEU A 37 -1.32 -12.15 -0.09
CA LEU A 37 0.11 -12.33 -0.37
C LEU A 37 1.05 -11.77 0.73
N ALA A 38 0.51 -11.13 1.77
CA ALA A 38 1.26 -10.61 2.91
C ALA A 38 1.30 -11.65 4.05
N LYS A 39 2.52 -11.97 4.54
CA LYS A 39 2.63 -12.49 5.91
C LYS A 39 1.96 -11.47 6.84
N PRO A 40 1.15 -11.90 7.83
CA PRO A 40 0.45 -10.97 8.69
C PRO A 40 1.45 -10.01 9.33
N GLU A 41 1.27 -8.72 9.07
CA GLU A 41 2.12 -7.69 9.66
C GLU A 41 1.83 -7.64 11.17
N ILE A 42 2.79 -8.02 12.01
CA ILE A 42 2.61 -7.97 13.46
C ILE A 42 2.88 -6.55 13.95
N GLN A 43 1.87 -5.91 14.52
CA GLN A 43 1.97 -4.58 15.14
C GLN A 43 1.56 -4.68 16.60
N ALA A 44 2.35 -4.14 17.52
CA ALA A 44 1.99 -4.19 18.93
C ALA A 44 0.69 -3.39 19.19
N ASN A 45 0.62 -2.17 18.67
CA ASN A 45 -0.50 -1.25 18.85
C ASN A 45 -0.93 -0.72 17.47
N ILE A 46 -2.23 -0.68 17.21
CA ILE A 46 -2.78 -0.03 16.01
C ILE A 46 -3.95 0.89 16.35
N SER A 47 -3.95 2.07 15.75
CA SER A 47 -4.98 3.09 15.94
C SER A 47 -6.05 3.04 14.86
N PHE A 48 -7.23 3.56 15.17
CA PHE A 48 -8.31 3.68 14.18
C PHE A 48 -7.87 4.48 12.95
N ASP A 49 -7.15 5.57 13.15
CA ASP A 49 -6.74 6.46 12.06
C ASP A 49 -5.72 5.77 11.13
N GLU A 50 -4.86 4.91 11.66
CA GLU A 50 -3.94 4.06 10.86
C GLU A 50 -4.68 2.98 10.07
N VAL A 51 -5.72 2.37 10.65
CA VAL A 51 -6.56 1.41 9.93
C VAL A 51 -7.30 2.11 8.79
N ILE A 52 -7.81 3.32 9.00
CA ILE A 52 -8.52 4.07 7.97
C ILE A 52 -7.58 4.61 6.88
N SER A 53 -6.40 5.10 7.25
CA SER A 53 -5.45 5.71 6.30
C SER A 53 -4.99 4.74 5.21
N TYR A 54 -4.89 3.44 5.53
CA TYR A 54 -4.59 2.37 4.57
C TYR A 54 -5.49 2.41 3.32
N PHE A 55 -6.79 2.64 3.50
CA PHE A 55 -7.73 2.65 2.37
C PHE A 55 -7.55 3.85 1.45
N GLN A 56 -6.76 4.84 1.86
CA GLN A 56 -6.38 5.99 1.04
C GLN A 56 -5.00 5.79 0.42
N SER A 57 -4.02 5.36 1.22
CA SER A 57 -2.63 5.21 0.79
C SER A 57 -2.43 4.05 -0.20
N ASP A 58 -3.13 2.93 0.04
CA ASP A 58 -2.94 1.66 -0.66
C ASP A 58 -4.15 1.30 -1.53
N ARG A 59 -4.99 2.28 -1.85
CA ARG A 59 -6.17 2.06 -2.71
C ARG A 59 -5.72 1.61 -4.11
N PRO A 60 -6.20 0.46 -4.61
CA PRO A 60 -5.87 0.01 -5.96
C PRO A 60 -6.38 0.99 -7.02
N GLN A 61 -5.66 1.13 -8.13
CA GLN A 61 -6.13 1.80 -9.35
C GLN A 61 -7.10 0.91 -10.14
N ASN A 62 -8.01 0.23 -9.44
CA ASN A 62 -9.05 -0.58 -10.05
C ASN A 62 -10.38 0.17 -9.92
N SER A 63 -10.98 0.51 -11.05
CA SER A 63 -12.24 1.29 -11.11
C SER A 63 -13.42 0.58 -10.45
N ALA A 64 -13.34 -0.75 -10.28
CA ALA A 64 -14.31 -1.53 -9.52
C ALA A 64 -14.27 -1.21 -8.02
N VAL A 65 -13.16 -0.72 -7.47
CA VAL A 65 -13.01 -0.43 -6.04
C VAL A 65 -13.84 0.80 -5.65
N LYS A 66 -14.88 0.56 -4.86
CA LYS A 66 -15.80 1.59 -4.37
C LYS A 66 -15.82 1.72 -2.86
N ASN A 67 -15.63 0.63 -2.14
CA ASN A 67 -15.69 0.62 -0.67
C ASN A 67 -14.51 -0.17 -0.09
N GLY A 68 -14.35 -0.09 1.22
CA GLY A 68 -13.46 -0.92 2.02
C GLY A 68 -14.24 -1.65 3.10
N ALA A 69 -13.63 -2.70 3.63
CA ALA A 69 -14.10 -3.38 4.83
C ALA A 69 -12.93 -3.75 5.72
N ILE A 70 -13.16 -3.65 7.03
CA ILE A 70 -12.25 -4.11 8.07
C ILE A 70 -12.92 -5.28 8.78
N ILE A 71 -12.21 -6.40 8.88
CA ILE A 71 -12.69 -7.65 9.45
C ILE A 71 -11.78 -8.00 10.62
N ARG A 72 -12.37 -8.19 11.80
CA ARG A 72 -11.64 -8.60 13.01
C ARG A 72 -11.78 -10.10 13.22
N GLN A 73 -10.67 -10.77 13.53
CA GLN A 73 -10.66 -12.19 13.88
C GLN A 73 -9.74 -12.43 15.07
N ALA A 74 -10.11 -13.38 15.93
CA ALA A 74 -9.23 -13.84 17.00
C ALA A 74 -8.02 -14.58 16.42
N HIS A 75 -6.85 -14.38 17.02
CA HIS A 75 -5.60 -15.05 16.65
C HIS A 75 -4.81 -15.42 17.91
N ALA A 76 -3.94 -16.43 17.83
CA ALA A 76 -3.15 -16.88 18.98
C ALA A 76 -2.21 -15.78 19.52
N GLU A 77 -1.76 -14.90 18.63
CA GLU A 77 -0.84 -13.79 18.93
C GLU A 77 -1.56 -12.45 19.10
N GLY A 78 -2.90 -12.41 19.17
CA GLY A 78 -3.66 -11.17 19.32
C GLY A 78 -4.94 -11.16 18.48
N GLN A 79 -5.18 -10.08 17.76
CA GLN A 79 -6.32 -9.94 16.85
C GLN A 79 -5.85 -9.67 15.43
N VAL A 80 -6.35 -10.46 14.48
CA VAL A 80 -6.13 -10.23 13.07
C VAL A 80 -7.11 -9.17 12.58
N LEU A 81 -6.60 -8.16 11.89
CA LEU A 81 -7.39 -7.24 11.07
C LEU A 81 -7.15 -7.56 9.60
N GLY A 82 -8.20 -8.02 8.93
CA GLY A 82 -8.29 -8.08 7.48
C GLY A 82 -8.83 -6.78 6.94
N GLN A 83 -8.08 -6.12 6.06
CA GLN A 83 -8.54 -4.91 5.36
C GLN A 83 -8.67 -5.22 3.89
N VAL A 84 -9.88 -5.16 3.35
CA VAL A 84 -10.17 -5.55 1.95
C VAL A 84 -10.93 -4.47 1.20
N PHE A 85 -10.75 -4.43 -0.11
CA PHE A 85 -11.48 -3.53 -1.00
C PHE A 85 -12.70 -4.22 -1.61
N LEU A 86 -13.80 -3.48 -1.69
CA LEU A 86 -15.10 -3.95 -2.15
C LEU A 86 -15.56 -3.20 -3.39
N ASP A 87 -16.32 -3.88 -4.24
CA ASP A 87 -17.00 -3.29 -5.39
C ASP A 87 -18.35 -2.63 -5.02
N ARG A 88 -19.06 -2.11 -6.03
CA ARG A 88 -20.40 -1.53 -5.88
C ARG A 88 -21.47 -2.50 -5.35
N ASN A 89 -21.22 -3.81 -5.45
CA ASN A 89 -22.10 -4.89 -5.03
C ASN A 89 -21.65 -5.53 -3.70
N ASN A 90 -20.71 -4.89 -2.98
CA ASN A 90 -20.11 -5.40 -1.74
C ASN A 90 -19.38 -6.75 -1.94
N GLN A 91 -18.80 -6.99 -3.11
CA GLN A 91 -17.94 -8.16 -3.37
C GLN A 91 -16.47 -7.80 -3.19
N ILE A 92 -15.68 -8.72 -2.64
CA ILE A 92 -14.23 -8.53 -2.50
C ILE A 92 -13.60 -8.42 -3.89
N VAL A 93 -12.96 -7.29 -4.16
CA VAL A 93 -12.26 -7.07 -5.42
C VAL A 93 -10.98 -7.89 -5.40
N CYS A 94 -10.80 -8.75 -6.39
CA CYS A 94 -9.63 -9.59 -6.54
C CYS A 94 -8.74 -9.11 -7.68
N ARG A 95 -7.45 -9.45 -7.59
CA ARG A 95 -6.47 -9.34 -8.66
C ARG A 95 -6.72 -10.40 -9.72
N GLN A 96 -6.00 -10.30 -10.85
CA GLN A 96 -6.10 -11.27 -11.94
C GLN A 96 -5.71 -12.70 -11.50
N ASP A 97 -4.80 -12.82 -10.52
CA ASP A 97 -4.40 -14.10 -9.92
C ASP A 97 -5.42 -14.68 -8.91
N GLY A 98 -6.54 -13.98 -8.71
CA GLY A 98 -7.59 -14.38 -7.77
C GLY A 98 -7.30 -14.06 -6.29
N SER A 99 -6.17 -13.41 -5.98
CA SER A 99 -5.90 -12.89 -4.63
C SER A 99 -6.71 -11.62 -4.36
N PRO A 100 -7.25 -11.41 -3.15
CA PRO A 100 -8.02 -10.20 -2.85
C PRO A 100 -7.11 -8.97 -2.72
N TYR A 101 -7.57 -7.82 -3.21
CA TYR A 101 -6.95 -6.54 -2.86
C TYR A 101 -7.19 -6.26 -1.38
N GLY A 102 -6.10 -6.06 -0.65
CA GLY A 102 -6.15 -5.91 0.79
C GLY A 102 -4.85 -6.28 1.47
N ARG A 103 -4.89 -6.24 2.80
CA ARG A 103 -3.81 -6.70 3.67
C ARG A 103 -4.38 -7.41 4.89
N GLN A 104 -3.50 -8.14 5.57
CA GLN A 104 -3.75 -8.71 6.86
C GLN A 104 -2.67 -8.25 7.84
N LEU A 105 -3.08 -7.81 9.03
CA LEU A 105 -2.19 -7.48 10.14
C LEU A 105 -2.65 -8.18 11.40
N VAL A 106 -1.73 -8.46 12.32
CA VAL A 106 -1.99 -8.99 13.66
C VAL A 106 -1.66 -7.87 14.63
N ALA A 107 -2.61 -7.47 15.46
CA ALA A 107 -2.38 -6.49 16.51
C ALA A 107 -2.66 -7.04 17.91
N ASN A 108 -1.84 -6.66 18.88
CA ASN A 108 -2.04 -7.06 20.27
C ASN A 108 -3.09 -6.16 20.93
N GLU A 109 -2.99 -4.86 20.68
CA GLU A 109 -3.87 -3.85 21.26
C GLU A 109 -4.42 -2.89 20.20
N PHE A 110 -5.69 -2.50 20.39
CA PHE A 110 -6.35 -1.47 19.61
C PHE A 110 -6.48 -0.21 20.44
N ASP A 111 -6.40 0.95 19.79
CA ASP A 111 -6.79 2.18 20.46
C ASP A 111 -8.28 2.13 20.89
N LYS A 112 -8.63 3.03 21.80
CA LYS A 112 -10.00 3.11 22.32
C LYS A 112 -11.02 3.36 21.20
N LYS A 113 -10.66 4.16 20.20
CA LYS A 113 -11.55 4.54 19.10
C LYS A 113 -11.89 3.34 18.21
N LEU A 114 -10.91 2.51 17.89
CA LEU A 114 -11.07 1.29 17.11
C LEU A 114 -11.82 0.23 17.91
N THR A 115 -11.50 0.08 19.20
CA THR A 115 -12.24 -0.80 20.12
C THR A 115 -13.72 -0.42 20.19
N ASP A 116 -14.02 0.87 20.42
CA ASP A 116 -15.39 1.39 20.49
C ASP A 116 -16.12 1.26 19.15
N THR A 117 -15.41 1.38 18.01
CA THR A 117 -16.00 1.27 16.67
C THR A 117 -16.39 -0.16 16.33
N PHE A 118 -15.57 -1.14 16.71
CA PHE A 118 -15.96 -2.54 16.59
C PHE A 118 -17.07 -2.87 17.58
N GLY A 119 -16.94 -2.47 18.85
CA GLY A 119 -17.79 -2.97 19.93
C GLY A 119 -17.83 -4.50 19.89
N ASP A 120 -19.05 -5.05 19.87
CA ASP A 120 -19.31 -6.49 19.80
C ASP A 120 -19.27 -7.05 18.36
N LYS A 121 -18.99 -6.22 17.37
CA LYS A 121 -18.96 -6.62 15.96
C LYS A 121 -17.54 -6.96 15.53
N ASP A 122 -17.44 -7.81 14.52
CA ASP A 122 -16.18 -8.18 13.89
C ASP A 122 -16.02 -7.61 12.48
N PHE A 123 -16.84 -6.62 12.15
CA PHE A 123 -16.91 -6.03 10.82
C PHE A 123 -17.16 -4.53 10.89
N ILE A 124 -16.39 -3.77 10.11
CA ILE A 124 -16.58 -2.33 9.89
C ILE A 124 -16.61 -2.08 8.38
N PHE A 125 -17.68 -1.42 7.91
CA PHE A 125 -17.78 -0.91 6.55
C PHE A 125 -17.11 0.45 6.41
N VAL A 126 -16.33 0.63 5.35
CA VAL A 126 -15.59 1.88 5.09
C VAL A 126 -16.00 2.43 3.72
N PRO A 127 -16.83 3.49 3.66
CA PRO A 127 -17.13 4.14 2.39
C PRO A 127 -15.90 4.91 1.89
N LEU A 128 -15.50 4.68 0.64
CA LEU A 128 -14.39 5.40 0.02
C LEU A 128 -14.92 6.55 -0.82
N LYS A 129 -14.40 7.75 -0.60
CA LYS A 129 -14.72 8.90 -1.45
C LYS A 129 -14.25 8.65 -2.88
N GLU A 130 -14.95 9.19 -3.87
CA GLU A 130 -14.44 9.21 -5.24
C GLU A 130 -13.14 10.00 -5.28
N LYS A 131 -12.14 9.51 -6.04
CA LYS A 131 -10.91 10.26 -6.28
C LYS A 131 -11.29 11.50 -7.11
N ASN A 132 -11.49 12.64 -6.47
CA ASN A 132 -11.25 13.90 -7.14
C ASN A 132 -9.75 13.93 -7.45
N LEU A 133 -9.38 14.05 -8.72
CA LEU A 133 -7.99 14.11 -9.16
C LEU A 133 -7.58 15.58 -9.39
N PRO A 134 -7.10 16.31 -8.37
CA PRO A 134 -6.34 17.53 -8.61
C PRO A 134 -4.83 17.23 -8.63
N GLY A 135 -4.13 17.79 -9.62
CA GLY A 135 -2.79 18.37 -9.39
C GLY A 135 -1.55 17.50 -9.57
N ASP A 136 -1.34 16.45 -8.77
CA ASP A 136 0.02 15.89 -8.58
C ASP A 136 0.30 14.68 -9.48
N ARG A 137 0.58 14.94 -10.76
CA ARG A 137 0.62 13.92 -11.82
C ARG A 137 1.98 13.25 -12.11
N ILE A 138 3.07 13.59 -11.42
CA ILE A 138 4.39 13.02 -11.77
C ILE A 138 4.90 12.02 -10.71
N GLU A 139 4.80 12.35 -9.42
CA GLU A 139 5.31 11.47 -8.35
C GLU A 139 4.42 10.26 -8.08
N GLN A 140 3.10 10.41 -8.19
CA GLN A 140 2.17 9.28 -8.09
C GLN A 140 2.31 8.33 -9.28
N ASP A 141 2.65 8.85 -10.45
CA ASP A 141 2.73 8.06 -11.68
C ASP A 141 3.94 7.13 -11.65
N VAL A 142 5.09 7.57 -11.14
CA VAL A 142 6.30 6.72 -11.04
C VAL A 142 6.14 5.60 -10.00
N PHE A 143 5.60 5.86 -8.81
CA PHE A 143 5.29 4.80 -7.83
C PHE A 143 4.20 3.84 -8.33
N THR A 144 3.24 4.35 -9.11
CA THR A 144 2.17 3.53 -9.69
C THR A 144 2.69 2.70 -10.84
N GLN A 145 3.50 3.25 -11.74
CA GLN A 145 4.14 2.52 -12.85
C GLN A 145 5.12 1.48 -12.31
N PHE A 146 5.99 1.81 -11.36
CA PHE A 146 6.82 0.80 -10.68
C PHE A 146 5.98 -0.19 -9.90
N GLY A 147 4.92 0.26 -9.23
CA GLY A 147 4.03 -0.56 -8.44
C GLY A 147 3.28 -1.58 -9.28
N GLU A 148 2.70 -1.18 -10.41
CA GLU A 148 1.95 -2.01 -11.37
C GLU A 148 2.88 -2.95 -12.15
N LEU A 149 4.05 -2.46 -12.58
CA LEU A 149 5.00 -3.21 -13.39
C LEU A 149 5.88 -4.16 -12.54
N LEU A 150 6.03 -3.90 -11.24
CA LEU A 150 6.57 -4.85 -10.26
C LEU A 150 5.47 -5.71 -9.60
N HIS A 151 4.18 -5.38 -9.76
CA HIS A 151 3.09 -6.23 -9.27
C HIS A 151 3.06 -7.59 -10.01
N ASP A 152 3.53 -7.63 -11.25
CA ASP A 152 3.77 -8.85 -12.02
C ASP A 152 4.93 -9.70 -11.47
N LEU A 153 5.67 -9.20 -10.50
CA LEU A 153 6.88 -9.83 -9.95
C LEU A 153 6.82 -10.03 -8.43
N LEU A 154 5.68 -10.51 -7.92
CA LEU A 154 5.52 -11.40 -6.74
C LEU A 154 6.56 -11.33 -5.58
N LYS A 155 7.15 -10.18 -5.29
CA LYS A 155 8.09 -9.96 -4.20
C LYS A 155 7.63 -8.73 -3.47
N LEU A 156 7.08 -8.97 -2.29
CA LEU A 156 6.88 -7.95 -1.26
C LEU A 156 8.17 -7.10 -1.19
N PRO A 157 8.07 -5.76 -1.07
CA PRO A 157 9.24 -4.93 -0.88
C PRO A 157 9.99 -5.45 0.35
N GLU A 158 11.28 -5.74 0.19
CA GLU A 158 12.13 -6.17 1.29
C GLU A 158 12.09 -5.10 2.40
N VAL A 159 12.08 -5.50 3.68
CA VAL A 159 12.14 -4.52 4.78
C VAL A 159 13.54 -4.54 5.36
N ILE A 160 14.27 -3.44 5.20
CA ILE A 160 15.63 -3.29 5.72
C ILE A 160 15.64 -2.37 6.96
N PRO A 161 16.48 -2.66 7.98
CA PRO A 161 16.51 -1.85 9.20
C PRO A 161 16.92 -0.39 8.97
N GLU A 162 17.88 -0.16 8.08
CA GLU A 162 18.42 1.16 7.79
C GLU A 162 18.96 1.18 6.36
N MET A 163 18.64 2.23 5.61
CA MET A 163 19.29 2.53 4.34
C MET A 163 20.30 3.66 4.55
N THR A 164 21.55 3.38 4.24
CA THR A 164 22.63 4.37 4.29
C THR A 164 22.87 4.98 2.91
N TYR A 165 23.44 6.18 2.87
CA TYR A 165 23.84 6.81 1.61
C TYR A 165 24.78 5.88 0.81
N ASP A 166 25.80 5.33 1.46
CA ASP A 166 26.74 4.37 0.85
C ASP A 166 26.04 3.16 0.21
N ASN A 167 25.08 2.56 0.91
CA ASN A 167 24.33 1.41 0.39
C ASN A 167 23.41 1.81 -0.77
N ALA A 168 22.84 3.02 -0.71
CA ALA A 168 22.01 3.55 -1.78
C ALA A 168 22.84 3.78 -3.06
N ILE A 169 24.03 4.38 -2.94
CA ILE A 169 24.93 4.64 -4.07
C ILE A 169 25.55 3.36 -4.61
N LYS A 170 25.95 2.43 -3.73
CA LYS A 170 26.54 1.14 -4.13
C LYS A 170 25.68 0.40 -5.16
N TYR A 171 24.36 0.49 -5.04
CA TYR A 171 23.44 -0.09 -6.02
C TYR A 171 23.61 0.49 -7.43
N PHE A 172 23.77 1.80 -7.57
CA PHE A 172 23.93 2.45 -8.87
C PHE A 172 25.32 2.27 -9.49
N VAL A 173 26.30 1.88 -8.69
CA VAL A 173 27.70 1.71 -9.14
C VAL A 173 28.04 0.24 -9.36
N SER A 174 27.75 -0.62 -8.38
CA SER A 174 28.14 -2.02 -8.38
C SER A 174 27.10 -2.93 -9.02
N ASP A 175 25.80 -2.61 -8.81
CA ASP A 175 24.69 -3.44 -9.27
C ASP A 175 24.00 -2.86 -10.52
N ARG A 176 24.67 -1.93 -11.21
CA ARG A 176 24.17 -1.27 -12.42
C ARG A 176 23.99 -2.29 -13.56
N PRO A 177 22.78 -2.40 -14.16
CA PRO A 177 22.58 -3.23 -15.33
C PRO A 177 23.47 -2.78 -16.50
N ASN A 178 23.97 -3.75 -17.28
CA ASN A 178 24.75 -3.48 -18.48
C ASN A 178 23.86 -3.11 -19.66
N ASP A 179 23.17 -1.97 -19.55
CA ASP A 179 22.33 -1.40 -20.62
C ASP A 179 22.82 0.01 -20.95
N SER A 180 23.20 0.23 -22.21
CA SER A 180 23.75 1.50 -22.69
C SER A 180 22.75 2.66 -22.65
N LYS A 181 21.45 2.37 -22.54
CA LYS A 181 20.41 3.40 -22.38
C LYS A 181 20.40 4.02 -20.99
N ILE A 182 20.99 3.35 -19.99
CA ILE A 182 21.09 3.88 -18.62
C ILE A 182 22.09 5.02 -18.61
N LYS A 183 21.63 6.19 -18.16
CA LYS A 183 22.44 7.42 -18.09
C LYS A 183 22.45 8.03 -16.70
N LYS A 184 21.41 7.80 -15.91
CA LYS A 184 21.23 8.37 -14.57
C LYS A 184 20.62 7.34 -13.62
N GLY A 185 20.84 7.52 -12.33
CA GLY A 185 20.14 6.80 -11.26
C GLY A 185 19.15 7.71 -10.56
N GLY A 186 18.00 7.18 -10.12
CA GLY A 186 17.01 7.92 -9.36
C GLY A 186 16.69 7.20 -8.06
N ILE A 187 16.57 7.93 -6.95
CA ILE A 187 15.98 7.41 -5.71
C ILE A 187 14.75 8.23 -5.39
N LEU A 188 13.61 7.56 -5.32
CA LEU A 188 12.34 8.13 -4.90
C LEU A 188 12.02 7.60 -3.50
N ARG A 189 11.56 8.49 -2.62
CA ARG A 189 11.16 8.22 -1.25
C ARG A 189 9.71 8.59 -1.06
N LYS A 190 9.00 7.78 -0.30
CA LYS A 190 7.67 8.11 0.22
C LYS A 190 7.56 7.64 1.66
N SER A 191 6.85 8.39 2.48
CA SER A 191 6.54 7.95 3.84
C SER A 191 5.75 6.63 3.81
N HIS A 192 6.12 5.70 4.68
CA HIS A 192 5.51 4.38 4.80
C HIS A 192 5.32 4.03 6.29
N LEU A 193 4.35 3.17 6.61
CA LEU A 193 4.02 2.83 8.01
C LEU A 193 5.20 2.24 8.79
N GLN A 194 6.10 1.55 8.09
CA GLN A 194 7.30 0.95 8.67
C GLN A 194 8.56 1.79 8.46
N GLY A 195 8.46 3.05 8.00
CA GLY A 195 9.58 3.94 7.71
C GLY A 195 9.42 4.65 6.37
N TYR A 196 10.21 4.26 5.39
CA TYR A 196 10.25 4.89 4.07
C TYR A 196 10.13 3.84 2.97
N HIS A 197 9.15 4.00 2.08
CA HIS A 197 9.10 3.26 0.82
C HIS A 197 10.09 3.91 -0.14
N ILE A 198 11.12 3.15 -0.49
CA ILE A 198 12.17 3.59 -1.39
C ILE A 198 12.04 2.85 -2.71
N VAL A 199 12.15 3.59 -3.80
CA VAL A 199 12.31 3.06 -5.15
C VAL A 199 13.63 3.57 -5.69
N GLN A 200 14.50 2.64 -6.10
CA GLN A 200 15.72 2.96 -6.84
C GLN A 200 15.52 2.55 -8.30
N MET A 201 15.73 3.49 -9.22
CA MET A 201 15.42 3.35 -10.64
C MET A 201 16.57 3.83 -11.52
N PHE A 202 16.62 3.34 -12.76
CA PHE A 202 17.57 3.81 -13.77
C PHE A 202 16.85 4.58 -14.86
N LEU A 203 17.42 5.72 -15.25
CA LEU A 203 16.84 6.67 -16.20
C LEU A 203 17.75 6.86 -17.41
N ASP A 204 17.14 7.21 -18.55
CA ASP A 204 17.85 7.56 -19.78
C ASP A 204 18.24 9.05 -19.84
N GLU A 205 18.74 9.50 -21.00
CA GLU A 205 19.12 10.89 -21.25
C GLU A 205 17.95 11.87 -21.07
N SER A 206 16.73 11.42 -21.38
CA SER A 206 15.48 12.19 -21.31
C SER A 206 14.81 12.15 -19.93
N ASN A 207 15.41 11.46 -18.94
CA ASN A 207 14.84 11.15 -17.63
C ASN A 207 13.67 10.17 -17.65
N GLU A 208 13.55 9.37 -18.71
CA GLU A 208 12.54 8.31 -18.80
C GLU A 208 13.07 7.01 -18.18
N LEU A 209 12.16 6.16 -17.69
CA LEU A 209 12.53 4.86 -17.11
C LEU A 209 13.17 3.97 -18.17
N VAL A 210 14.34 3.42 -17.85
CA VAL A 210 14.95 2.40 -18.71
C VAL A 210 14.35 1.05 -18.39
N CYS A 211 13.74 0.43 -19.40
CA CYS A 211 13.18 -0.91 -19.30
C CYS A 211 14.02 -1.95 -20.04
N ASP A 212 13.96 -3.19 -19.56
CA ASP A 212 14.47 -4.36 -20.26
C ASP A 212 13.64 -4.69 -21.52
N SER A 213 14.04 -5.74 -22.24
CA SER A 213 13.36 -6.16 -23.48
C SER A 213 11.91 -6.64 -23.28
N LEU A 214 11.50 -6.93 -22.04
CA LEU A 214 10.14 -7.32 -21.68
C LEU A 214 9.31 -6.12 -21.21
N GLY A 215 9.86 -4.91 -21.24
CA GLY A 215 9.20 -3.68 -20.82
C GLY A 215 9.23 -3.46 -19.31
N LYS A 216 9.99 -4.25 -18.54
CA LYS A 216 10.12 -4.09 -17.09
C LYS A 216 11.22 -3.06 -16.76
N PRO A 217 11.02 -2.12 -15.82
CA PRO A 217 11.97 -1.07 -15.54
C PRO A 217 13.13 -1.65 -14.72
N TYR A 218 14.34 -1.20 -15.03
CA TYR A 218 15.49 -1.51 -14.19
C TYR A 218 15.38 -0.74 -12.87
N GLY A 219 15.40 -1.47 -11.77
CA GLY A 219 15.25 -0.89 -10.45
C GLY A 219 14.89 -1.91 -9.39
N ARG A 220 14.69 -1.39 -8.18
CA ARG A 220 14.21 -2.15 -7.02
C ARG A 220 13.39 -1.27 -6.12
N GLN A 221 12.53 -1.90 -5.32
CA GLN A 221 11.79 -1.24 -4.26
C GLN A 221 11.90 -2.02 -2.95
N PHE A 222 11.90 -1.30 -1.83
CA PHE A 222 11.99 -1.86 -0.48
C PHE A 222 11.48 -0.84 0.53
N ILE A 223 11.24 -1.28 1.76
CA ILE A 223 10.95 -0.41 2.89
C ILE A 223 12.21 -0.30 3.75
N ALA A 224 12.69 0.93 3.97
CA ALA A 224 13.75 1.21 4.94
C ALA A 224 13.14 1.74 6.23
N ARG A 225 13.40 1.10 7.38
CA ARG A 225 12.84 1.61 8.65
C ARG A 225 13.41 2.96 9.06
N LYS A 226 14.65 3.21 8.68
CA LYS A 226 15.36 4.47 8.90
C LYS A 226 16.23 4.78 7.68
N LEU A 227 16.50 6.06 7.48
CA LEU A 227 17.54 6.55 6.59
C LEU A 227 18.65 7.13 7.47
N ASP A 228 19.91 6.95 7.09
CA ASP A 228 21.00 7.64 7.78
C ASP A 228 20.92 9.17 7.57
N GLN A 229 21.69 9.91 8.36
CA GLN A 229 21.65 11.37 8.32
C GLN A 229 22.04 11.92 6.95
N GLU A 230 23.07 11.37 6.31
CA GLU A 230 23.55 11.82 5.00
C GLU A 230 22.48 11.66 3.91
N LEU A 231 21.80 10.51 3.87
CA LEU A 231 20.74 10.29 2.91
C LEU A 231 19.51 11.16 3.20
N GLN A 232 19.18 11.38 4.48
CA GLN A 232 18.13 12.34 4.85
C GLN A 232 18.45 13.77 4.40
N GLU A 233 19.68 14.22 4.60
CA GLU A 233 20.15 15.54 4.16
C GLU A 233 20.14 15.67 2.63
N CYS A 234 20.50 14.59 1.91
CA CYS A 234 20.43 14.57 0.45
C CYS A 234 19.00 14.73 -0.07
N PHE A 235 18.01 14.12 0.60
CA PHE A 235 16.60 14.32 0.27
C PHE A 235 16.13 15.72 0.65
N GLY A 236 16.50 16.20 1.84
CA GLY A 236 15.93 17.40 2.43
C GLY A 236 14.39 17.33 2.42
N GLU A 237 13.76 18.38 1.88
CA GLU A 237 12.31 18.51 1.70
C GLU A 237 11.78 17.84 0.41
N LYS A 238 12.65 17.21 -0.37
CA LYS A 238 12.28 16.55 -1.63
C LYS A 238 12.10 15.05 -1.43
N ASP A 239 11.33 14.47 -2.33
CA ASP A 239 11.10 13.02 -2.37
C ASP A 239 11.86 12.31 -3.49
N LEU A 240 12.50 13.05 -4.41
CA LEU A 240 13.28 12.50 -5.52
C LEU A 240 14.71 13.06 -5.54
N ILE A 241 15.68 12.17 -5.64
CA ILE A 241 17.09 12.48 -5.92
C ILE A 241 17.46 11.82 -7.26
N ILE A 242 18.19 12.55 -8.11
CA ILE A 242 18.76 12.02 -9.37
C ILE A 242 20.28 12.15 -9.32
N PHE A 243 20.97 11.06 -9.64
CA PHE A 243 22.41 10.92 -9.75
C PHE A 243 22.79 10.80 -11.23
N VAL A 244 23.85 11.48 -11.64
CA VAL A 244 24.41 11.44 -13.01
C VAL A 244 25.69 10.61 -13.02
#